data_AF-A0A6A4IDB7-F1
#
_entry.id   AF-A0A6A4IDB7-F1
#
_cell.length_a   1.000
_cell.length_b   1.000
_cell.length_c   1.000
_cell.angle_alpha   90.00
_cell.angle_beta   90.00
_cell.angle_gamma   90.00
#
_symmetry.space_group_name_H-M   'P 1'
#
loop_
_entity.id
_entity.type
_entity.pdbx_description
1 polymer ?
#
loop_
_entity_poly.entity_id
_entity_poly.type
_entity_poly.pdbx_seq_one_letter_code
_entity_poly.pdbx_strand_id
1 'polypeptide(L)' 'IPRPRNAFILFRCDFVRQKKVPDHVEANHRNISRIVGTVWKNMSTSQKAPWIAMADMEKKNHAKAHPGYKY' A
#
# COMPACT_ATOMS: atom_id res chain seq x y z
N ILE A 1 3.27 -10.25 -15.76
CA ILE A 1 3.56 -8.91 -15.20
C ILE A 1 2.80 -8.77 -13.88
N PRO A 2 3.48 -8.48 -12.75
CA PRO A 2 2.83 -8.30 -11.45
C PRO A 2 1.84 -7.14 -11.46
N ARG A 3 0.79 -7.22 -10.65
CA ARG A 3 -0.24 -6.17 -10.59
C ARG A 3 0.37 -4.87 -10.03
N PRO A 4 -0.01 -3.69 -10.55
CA PRO A 4 0.41 -2.42 -9.94
C PRO A 4 -0.13 -2.33 -8.50
N ARG A 5 0.64 -1.71 -7.60
CA ARG A 5 0.23 -1.63 -6.19
C ARG A 5 -0.87 -0.60 -6.05
N ASN A 6 -1.91 -0.96 -5.29
CA ASN A 6 -2.95 0.00 -4.92
C ASN A 6 -2.50 0.84 -3.71
N ALA A 7 -3.29 1.85 -3.37
CA ALA A 7 -2.98 2.81 -2.31
C ALA A 7 -2.72 2.14 -0.95
N PHE A 8 -3.49 1.10 -0.61
CA PHE A 8 -3.32 0.35 0.63
C PHE A 8 -2.02 -0.44 0.66
N ILE A 9 -1.63 -1.07 -0.46
CA ILE A 9 -0.36 -1.81 -0.55
C ILE A 9 0.83 -0.86 -0.43
N LEU A 10 0.77 0.31 -1.05
CA LEU A 10 1.80 1.34 -0.91
C LEU A 10 1.94 1.78 0.57
N PHE A 11 0.81 2.09 1.21
CA PHE A 11 0.78 2.46 2.63
C PHE A 11 1.33 1.34 3.53
N ARG A 12 0.92 0.08 3.31
CA ARG A 12 1.43 -1.06 4.09
C ARG A 12 2.93 -1.23 3.95
N CYS A 13 3.46 -1.13 2.73
CA CYS A 13 4.90 -1.22 2.49
C CYS A 13 5.67 -0.13 3.23
N ASP A 14 5.16 1.10 3.22
CA ASP A 14 5.74 2.22 3.95
C ASP A 14 5.65 2.04 5.48
N PHE A 15 4.49 1.64 5.98
CA PHE A 15 4.26 1.39 7.41
C PHE A 15 5.23 0.33 7.98
N VAL A 16 5.47 -0.75 7.23
CA VAL A 16 6.45 -1.78 7.59
C VAL A 16 7.88 -1.23 7.51
N ARG A 17 8.21 -0.48 6.45
CA ARG A 17 9.55 0.12 6.27
C ARG A 17 9.90 1.09 7.39
N GLN A 18 8.93 1.85 7.89
CA GLN A 18 9.10 2.78 9.00
C GLN A 18 9.28 2.08 10.35
N LYS A 19 9.25 0.74 10.41
CA LYS A 19 9.33 -0.06 11.65
C LYS A 19 8.36 0.44 12.72
N LYS A 20 7.20 0.94 12.30
CA LYS A 20 6.12 1.42 13.19
C LYS A 20 5.66 0.34 14.17
N VAL A 21 5.84 -0.92 13.78
CA VAL A 21 5.74 -2.09 14.64
C VAL A 21 7.14 -2.70 14.68
N PRO A 22 7.87 -2.59 15.79
CA PRO A 22 9.18 -3.20 15.92
C PRO A 22 9.08 -4.73 15.78
N ASP A 23 10.08 -5.36 15.17
CA ASP A 23 10.08 -6.82 14.93
C ASP A 23 10.00 -7.64 16.23
N HIS A 24 10.44 -7.06 17.36
CA HIS A 24 10.33 -7.67 18.68
C HIS A 24 8.91 -7.58 19.27
N VAL A 25 8.06 -6.69 18.76
CA VAL A 25 6.66 -6.53 19.20
C VAL A 25 5.76 -7.45 18.41
N GLU A 26 5.94 -7.54 17.08
CA GLU A 26 5.11 -8.39 16.24
C GLU A 26 5.79 -8.66 14.87
N ALA A 27 6.37 -9.85 14.72
CA ALA A 27 6.96 -10.31 13.46
C ALA A 27 5.93 -10.96 12.51
N ASN A 28 4.71 -11.25 13.00
CA ASN A 28 3.70 -11.91 12.18
C ASN A 28 3.04 -10.93 11.21
N HIS A 29 3.38 -11.07 9.93
CA HIS A 29 2.81 -10.28 8.85
C HIS A 29 1.27 -10.31 8.76
N ARG A 30 0.60 -11.36 9.30
CA ARG A 30 -0.87 -11.39 9.39
C ARG A 30 -1.38 -10.34 10.38
N ASN A 31 -0.75 -10.24 11.54
CA ASN A 31 -1.13 -9.27 12.58
C ASN A 31 -0.79 -7.84 12.15
N ILE A 32 0.38 -7.64 11.53
CA ILE A 32 0.73 -6.35 10.91
C ILE A 32 -0.33 -5.92 9.91
N SER A 33 -0.81 -6.84 9.06
CA SER A 33 -1.82 -6.49 8.04
C SER A 33 -3.18 -6.15 8.66
N ARG A 34 -3.55 -6.76 9.79
CA ARG A 34 -4.74 -6.38 10.58
C ARG A 34 -4.58 -4.97 11.17
N ILE A 35 -3.43 -4.68 11.80
CA ILE A 35 -3.14 -3.36 12.40
C ILE A 35 -3.17 -2.27 11.32
N VAL A 36 -2.43 -2.46 10.23
CA VAL A 36 -2.38 -1.53 9.10
C VAL A 36 -3.75 -1.34 8.49
N GLY A 37 -4.56 -2.40 8.39
CA GLY A 37 -5.95 -2.33 7.95
C GLY A 37 -6.80 -1.41 8.82
N THR A 38 -6.67 -1.50 10.14
CA THR A 38 -7.37 -0.61 11.08
C THR A 38 -6.89 0.83 10.97
N VAL A 39 -5.57 1.06 10.92
CA VAL A 39 -5.00 2.42 10.75
C VAL A 39 -5.49 3.03 9.44
N TRP A 40 -5.41 2.28 8.34
CA TRP A 40 -5.89 2.73 7.04
C TRP A 40 -7.37 3.08 7.06
N LYS A 41 -8.23 2.26 7.68
CA LYS A 41 -9.67 2.57 7.80
C LYS A 41 -9.88 3.90 8.54
N ASN A 42 -9.15 4.13 9.63
CA ASN A 42 -9.26 5.31 10.47
C ASN A 42 -8.59 6.57 9.90
N MET A 43 -7.75 6.46 8.87
CA MET A 43 -7.15 7.62 8.21
C MET A 43 -8.19 8.48 7.49
N SER A 44 -8.03 9.80 7.58
CA SER A 44 -8.86 10.77 6.85
C SER A 44 -8.59 10.71 5.34
N THR A 45 -9.51 11.26 4.55
CA THR A 45 -9.35 11.37 3.09
C THR A 45 -8.07 12.10 2.72
N SER A 46 -7.72 13.17 3.43
CA SER A 46 -6.49 13.93 3.20
C SER A 46 -5.23 13.11 3.48
N GLN A 47 -5.25 12.24 4.49
CA GLN A 47 -4.14 11.33 4.77
C GLN A 47 -4.02 10.20 3.74
N LYS A 48 -5.15 9.77 3.14
CA LYS A 48 -5.20 8.76 2.08
C LYS A 48 -4.84 9.33 0.70
N ALA A 49 -5.10 10.62 0.48
CA ALA A 49 -4.90 11.32 -0.79
C ALA A 49 -3.51 11.07 -1.43
N PRO A 50 -2.37 11.21 -0.73
CA PRO A 50 -1.06 10.95 -1.33
C PRO A 50 -0.92 9.50 -1.82
N TRP A 51 -1.44 8.53 -1.07
CA TRP A 51 -1.40 7.11 -1.44
C TRP A 51 -2.26 6.79 -2.65
N ILE A 52 -3.42 7.44 -2.76
CA ILE A 52 -4.31 7.32 -3.91
C ILE A 52 -3.64 7.90 -5.16
N ALA A 53 -3.06 9.10 -5.06
CA ALA A 53 -2.34 9.73 -6.17
C ALA A 53 -1.15 8.88 -6.65
N MET A 54 -0.37 8.31 -5.72
CA MET A 54 0.73 7.40 -6.06
C MET A 54 0.23 6.10 -6.73
N ALA A 55 -0.87 5.52 -6.25
CA ALA A 55 -1.45 4.32 -6.86
C ALA A 55 -1.98 4.59 -8.28
N ASP A 56 -2.60 5.75 -8.51
CA ASP A 56 -3.03 6.17 -9.85
C ASP A 56 -1.85 6.36 -10.79
N MET A 57 -0.74 6.91 -10.29
CA MET A 57 0.49 7.04 -11.05
C MET A 57 1.10 5.68 -11.38
N GLU A 58 1.17 4.74 -10.42
CA GLU A 58 1.62 3.37 -10.68
C GLU A 58 0.75 2.67 -11.72
N LYS A 59 -0.58 2.79 -11.62
CA LYS A 59 -1.51 2.21 -12.57
C LYS A 59 -1.29 2.76 -13.98
N LYS A 60 -1.12 4.09 -14.11
CA LYS A 60 -0.83 4.75 -15.39
C LYS A 60 0.51 4.30 -15.96
N ASN A 61 1.56 4.25 -15.14
CA ASN A 61 2.90 3.83 -15.57
C ASN A 61 2.91 2.37 -16.00
N HIS A 62 2.22 1.50 -15.25
CA HIS A 62 2.08 0.09 -15.59
C HIS A 62 1.32 -0.10 -16.91
N ALA A 63 0.23 0.65 -17.13
CA ALA A 63 -0.52 0.59 -18.39
C ALA A 63 0.32 1.07 -19.59
N LYS A 64 1.16 2.10 -19.41
CA LYS A 64 2.10 2.59 -20.43
C LYS A 64 3.24 1.60 -20.72
N ALA A 65 3.82 1.02 -19.68
CA ALA A 65 4.92 0.06 -19.79
C ALA A 65 4.47 -1.30 -20.34
N HIS A 66 3.20 -1.64 -20.13
CA HIS A 66 2.63 -2.93 -20.52
C HIS A 66 1.32 -2.73 -21.29
N PRO A 67 1.38 -2.19 -22.52
CA PRO A 67 0.21 -2.05 -23.37
C PRO A 67 -0.36 -3.44 -23.67
N GLY A 68 -1.67 -3.63 -23.43
CA GLY A 68 -2.34 -4.92 -23.60
C GLY A 68 -2.39 -5.79 -22.33
N TYR A 69 -1.83 -5.34 -21.21
CA TYR A 69 -2.00 -6.02 -19.92
C TYR A 69 -3.49 -6.08 -19.52
N LYS A 70 -4.00 -7.29 -19.30
CA LYS A 70 -5.32 -7.55 -18.71
C LYS A 70 -5.16 -8.38 -17.43
N TYR A 71 -5.98 -8.05 -16.43
CA TYR A 71 -6.21 -8.83 -15.23
C TYR A 71 -7.71 -9.13 -15.14
#